data_AF-A0A7V6ZNM1-F1
#
_entry.id   AF-A0A7V6ZNM1-F1
#
_cell.length_a   1.000
_cell.length_b   1.000
_cell.length_c   1.000
_cell.angle_alpha   90.00
_cell.angle_beta   90.00
_cell.angle_gamma   90.00
#
_symmetry.space_group_name_H-M   'P 1'
#
loop_
_entity.id
_entity.type
_entity.pdbx_description
1 polymer ?
#
loop_
_entity_poly.entity_id
_entity_poly.type
_entity_poly.pdbx_seq_one_letter_code
_entity_poly.pdbx_strand_id
1 'polypeptide(L)'
;DRECERLGIVHKTIKPRTPRHNGKVERSHRTDNERFYSTLRFYSFEDLQKQGRRYLYRSNRIGMTPLNYKTPIEKRLELMESGLVNWLRTV
;
A
#
# COMPACT_ATOMS: atom_id res chain seq x y z
N ASP A 1 2.86 -1.49 -19.28
CA ASP A 1 1.74 -1.25 -20.21
C ASP A 1 1.13 -2.55 -20.70
N ARG A 2 1.86 -3.36 -21.49
CA ARG A 2 1.35 -4.64 -22.02
C ARG A 2 0.65 -5.55 -21.01
N GLU A 3 1.23 -5.71 -19.82
CA GLU A 3 0.61 -6.56 -18.77
C GLU A 3 -0.62 -5.91 -18.13
N CYS A 4 -0.61 -4.59 -17.96
CA CYS A 4 -1.78 -3.85 -17.49
C CYS A 4 -2.92 -3.93 -18.51
N GLU A 5 -2.61 -3.77 -19.80
CA GLU A 5 -3.56 -3.94 -20.91
C GLU A 5 -4.15 -5.35 -20.93
N ARG A 6 -3.31 -6.38 -20.81
CA ARG A 6 -3.75 -7.79 -20.73
C ARG A 6 -4.72 -8.03 -19.57
N LEU A 7 -4.53 -7.33 -18.45
CA LEU A 7 -5.35 -7.45 -17.25
C LEU A 7 -6.52 -6.44 -17.20
N GLY A 8 -6.72 -5.61 -18.23
CA GLY A 8 -7.75 -4.57 -18.24
C GLY A 8 -7.51 -3.43 -17.22
N ILE A 9 -6.27 -3.25 -16.77
CA ILE A 9 -5.87 -2.23 -15.80
C ILE A 9 -5.43 -0.95 -16.54
N VAL A 10 -6.10 0.17 -16.26
CA VAL A 10 -5.71 1.47 -16.80
C VAL A 10 -4.44 1.96 -16.10
N HIS A 11 -3.32 1.99 -16.83
CA HIS A 11 -2.07 2.56 -16.33
C HIS A 11 -2.12 4.10 -16.40
N LYS A 12 -2.29 4.75 -15.24
CA LYS A 12 -2.28 6.21 -15.12
C LYS A 12 -0.87 6.69 -14.75
N THR A 13 -0.24 7.45 -15.64
CA THR A 13 1.08 8.06 -15.39
C THR A 13 0.94 9.43 -14.74
N ILE A 14 1.90 9.78 -13.89
CA ILE A 14 2.02 11.14 -13.32
C ILE A 14 2.81 12.02 -14.30
N LYS A 15 2.41 13.29 -14.43
CA LYS A 15 3.14 14.27 -15.25
C LYS A 15 4.60 14.40 -14.75
N PRO A 16 5.61 14.45 -15.63
CA PRO A 16 6.99 14.70 -15.20
C PRO A 16 7.11 16.00 -14.38
N ARG A 17 8.02 15.99 -13.40
CA ARG A 17 8.33 17.14 -12.51
C ARG A 17 7.16 17.61 -11.63
N THR A 18 6.20 16.74 -11.30
CA THR A 18 5.09 17.08 -10.39
C THR A 18 5.01 16.14 -9.17
N PRO A 19 6.03 16.16 -8.28
CA PRO A 19 6.16 15.22 -7.16
C PRO A 19 4.97 15.27 -6.17
N ARG A 20 4.27 16.40 -6.10
CA ARG A 20 3.04 16.59 -5.31
C ARG A 20 1.94 15.54 -5.60
N HIS A 21 1.84 15.03 -6.83
CA HIS A 21 0.86 14.00 -7.16
C HIS A 21 1.22 12.63 -6.56
N ASN A 22 2.49 12.40 -6.22
CA ASN A 22 2.95 11.18 -5.56
C ASN A 22 2.93 11.27 -4.02
N GLY A 23 2.42 12.36 -3.45
CA GLY A 23 2.56 12.63 -2.01
C GLY A 23 1.99 11.57 -1.07
N LYS A 24 1.03 10.75 -1.52
CA LYS A 24 0.54 9.59 -0.74
C LYS A 24 1.60 8.50 -0.61
N VAL A 25 2.27 8.18 -1.71
CA VAL A 25 3.34 7.18 -1.78
C VAL A 25 4.56 7.66 -0.98
N GLU A 26 4.96 8.92 -1.18
CA GLU A 26 6.08 9.53 -0.43
C GLU A 26 5.83 9.53 1.08
N ARG A 27 4.60 9.84 1.52
CA ARG A 27 4.23 9.76 2.95
C ARG A 27 4.27 8.32 3.48
N SER A 28 3.86 7.33 2.68
CA SER A 28 3.99 5.92 3.07
C SER A 28 5.45 5.55 3.23
N HIS A 29 6.31 5.88 2.27
CA HIS A 29 7.75 5.60 2.35
C HIS A 29 8.40 6.25 3.58
N ARG A 30 8.05 7.50 3.88
CA ARG A 30 8.52 8.15 5.11
C ARG A 30 8.07 7.39 6.36
N THR A 31 6.81 6.99 6.42
CA THR A 31 6.25 6.23 7.56
C THR A 31 6.94 4.87 7.72
N ASP A 32 7.18 4.17 6.61
CA ASP A 32 7.89 2.89 6.60
C ASP A 32 9.36 3.05 7.00
N ASN A 33 10.00 4.14 6.60
CA ASN A 33 11.35 4.47 7.05
C ASN A 33 11.41 4.73 8.55
N GLU A 34 10.52 5.58 9.08
CA GLU A 34 10.43 5.91 10.50
C GLU A 34 10.10 4.67 11.36
N ARG A 35 9.26 3.75 10.87
CA ARG A 35 8.74 2.62 11.67
C ARG A 35 9.47 1.29 11.47
N PHE A 36 10.22 1.14 10.39
CA PHE A 36 10.83 -0.13 10.01
C PHE A 36 12.25 0.06 9.45
N TYR A 37 12.43 0.76 8.34
CA TYR A 37 13.73 0.73 7.64
C TYR A 37 14.88 1.33 8.44
N SER A 38 14.65 2.44 9.16
CA SER A 38 15.71 3.15 9.89
C SER A 38 16.38 2.32 10.99
N THR A 39 15.69 1.32 11.54
CA THR A 39 16.18 0.46 12.63
C THR A 39 16.35 -1.01 12.22
N LEU A 40 16.05 -1.34 10.97
CA LEU A 40 16.06 -2.71 10.48
C LEU A 40 17.49 -3.29 10.46
N ARG A 41 17.67 -4.43 11.14
CA ARG A 41 18.85 -5.29 11.02
C ARG A 41 18.40 -6.70 10.70
N PHE A 42 19.03 -7.33 9.71
CA PHE A 42 18.74 -8.70 9.31
C PHE A 42 20.03 -9.44 8.98
N TYR A 43 20.02 -10.76 9.16
CA TYR A 43 21.22 -11.60 9.00
C TYR A 43 21.11 -12.57 7.82
N SER A 44 19.94 -12.65 7.18
CA SER A 44 19.71 -13.42 5.97
C SER A 44 18.53 -12.85 5.19
N PHE A 45 18.40 -13.26 3.93
CA PHE A 45 17.25 -12.87 3.12
C PHE A 45 15.93 -13.40 3.69
N GLU A 46 15.93 -14.62 4.24
CA GLU A 46 14.75 -15.21 4.89
C GLU A 46 14.32 -14.40 6.12
N ASP A 47 15.29 -13.96 6.93
CA ASP A 47 15.04 -13.10 8.09
C ASP A 47 14.42 -11.75 7.67
N LEU A 48 14.96 -11.11 6.63
CA LEU A 48 14.38 -9.91 6.04
C LEU A 48 12.92 -10.12 5.61
N GLN A 49 12.62 -11.22 4.93
CA GLN A 49 11.26 -11.54 4.49
C GLN A 49 10.31 -11.76 5.68
N LYS A 50 10.77 -12.46 6.73
CA LYS A 50 10.00 -12.70 7.95
C LYS A 50 9.71 -11.41 8.69
N GLN A 51 10.71 -10.55 8.86
CA GLN A 51 10.56 -9.24 9.48
C GLN A 51 9.63 -8.32 8.66
N GLY A 52 9.81 -8.29 7.35
CA GLY A 52 8.94 -7.55 6.43
C GLY A 52 7.48 -8.01 6.51
N ARG A 53 7.23 -9.32 6.54
CA ARG A 53 5.87 -9.86 6.70
C ARG A 53 5.23 -9.43 8.03
N ARG A 54 5.98 -9.47 9.13
CA ARG A 54 5.52 -9.01 10.45
C ARG A 54 5.20 -7.52 10.45
N TYR A 55 6.06 -6.71 9.83
CA TYR A 55 5.83 -5.28 9.70
C TYR A 55 4.56 -4.98 8.90
N LEU A 56 4.40 -5.61 7.72
CA LEU A 56 3.21 -5.45 6.89
C LEU A 56 1.94 -5.91 7.60
N TYR A 57 1.99 -6.99 8.36
CA TYR A 57 0.85 -7.46 9.17
C TYR A 57 0.42 -6.39 10.19
N ARG A 58 1.40 -5.77 10.87
CA ARG A 58 1.17 -4.72 11.87
C ARG A 58 0.67 -3.43 11.23
N SER A 59 1.34 -2.94 10.17
CA SER A 59 1.01 -1.65 9.55
C SER A 59 -0.41 -1.63 8.98
N ASN A 60 -0.87 -2.74 8.41
CA ASN A 60 -2.24 -2.89 7.91
C ASN A 60 -3.32 -2.99 9.00
N ARG A 61 -2.93 -3.08 10.28
CA ARG A 61 -3.81 -3.16 11.46
C ARG A 61 -3.68 -1.96 12.41
N ILE A 62 -2.96 -0.92 12.01
CA ILE A 62 -2.90 0.33 12.76
C ILE A 62 -3.96 1.28 12.19
N GLY A 63 -4.85 1.75 13.07
CA GLY A 63 -5.83 2.77 12.73
C GLY A 63 -5.15 4.08 12.34
N MET A 64 -5.69 4.79 11.35
CA MET A 64 -5.09 6.04 10.88
C MET A 64 -6.13 7.14 10.69
N THR A 65 -5.78 8.36 11.09
CA THR A 65 -6.66 9.53 11.01
C THR A 65 -7.26 9.77 9.62
N PRO A 66 -6.50 9.63 8.49
CA PRO A 66 -7.09 9.81 7.15
C PRO A 66 -8.18 8.81 6.78
N LEU A 67 -8.28 7.69 7.51
CA LEU A 67 -9.30 6.65 7.31
C LEU A 67 -10.39 6.70 8.39
N ASN A 68 -10.57 7.85 9.05
CA ASN A 68 -11.48 7.99 10.18
C ASN A 68 -11.18 6.97 11.30
N TYR A 69 -9.88 6.85 11.63
CA TYR A 69 -9.34 5.93 12.63
C TYR A 69 -9.51 4.43 12.35
N LYS A 70 -10.03 4.06 11.17
CA LYS A 70 -10.03 2.68 10.70
C LYS A 70 -8.64 2.22 10.30
N THR A 71 -8.40 0.92 10.42
CA THR A 71 -7.24 0.24 9.85
C THR A 71 -7.37 0.12 8.33
N PRO A 72 -6.26 -0.03 7.59
CA PRO A 72 -6.30 -0.35 6.16
C PRO A 72 -7.15 -1.58 5.82
N ILE A 73 -7.14 -2.62 6.67
CA ILE A 73 -7.96 -3.82 6.48
C ILE A 73 -9.45 -3.51 6.63
N GLU A 74 -9.85 -2.81 7.68
CA GLU A 74 -11.26 -2.43 7.87
C GLU A 74 -11.75 -1.53 6.74
N LYS A 75 -10.92 -0.57 6.31
CA LYS A 75 -11.30 0.30 5.18
C LYS A 75 -11.45 -0.50 3.89
N ARG A 76 -10.60 -1.51 3.67
CA ARG A 76 -10.73 -2.41 2.51
C ARG A 76 -12.04 -3.20 2.56
N LEU A 77 -12.43 -3.73 3.71
CA LEU A 77 -13.70 -4.44 3.88
C LEU A 77 -14.90 -3.52 3.62
N GLU A 78 -14.88 -2.31 4.15
CA GLU A 78 -15.92 -1.29 3.88
C GLU A 78 -16.03 -0.96 2.39
N LEU A 79 -14.90 -0.82 1.69
CA LEU A 79 -14.89 -0.57 0.24
C LEU A 79 -15.44 -1.77 -0.55
N MET A 80 -15.21 -2.99 -0.07
CA MET A 80 -15.78 -4.23 -0.62
C MET A 80 -17.29 -4.28 -0.46
N GLU A 81 -17.78 -4.02 0.75
CA GLU A 81 -19.22 -4.01 1.06
C GLU A 81 -19.97 -2.92 0.31
N SER A 82 -19.37 -1.74 0.14
CA SER A 82 -19.94 -0.64 -0.64
C SER A 82 -19.86 -0.84 -2.17
N GLY A 83 -19.28 -1.94 -2.65
CA GLY A 83 -19.13 -2.21 -4.07
C GLY A 83 -18.17 -1.26 -4.81
N LEU A 84 -17.35 -0.51 -4.09
CA LEU A 84 -16.42 0.49 -4.64
C LEU A 84 -15.07 -0.11 -5.07
N VAL A 85 -14.88 -1.42 -4.94
CA VAL A 85 -13.74 -2.15 -5.51
C VAL A 85 -14.17 -2.94 -6.75
N ASN A 86 -14.01 -2.31 -7.91
CA ASN A 86 -14.38 -2.87 -9.21
C ASN A 86 -13.31 -3.77 -9.86
N TRP A 87 -12.24 -4.14 -9.15
CA TRP A 87 -11.13 -4.90 -9.74
C TRP A 87 -11.48 -6.35 -10.15
N LEU A 88 -12.67 -6.84 -9.79
CA LEU A 88 -13.13 -8.21 -10.07
C LEU A 88 -14.50 -8.27 -10.79
N ARG A 89 -15.12 -7.13 -11.14
CA ARG A 89 -16.44 -7.10 -11.81
C ARG A 89 -16.37 -7.19 -13.34
N THR A 90 -15.35 -7.84 -13.88
CA THR A 90 -15.25 -8.10 -15.32
C THR A 90 -14.85 -9.54 -15.54
N VAL A 91 -15.76 -10.45 -15.19
CA VAL A 91 -15.96 -11.71 -15.91
C VAL A 91 -17.45 -11.86 -16.13
#